data_AF-A0A9D1BPU0-F1
#
_entry.id   AF-A0A9D1BPU0-F1
#
_cell.length_a   1.000
_cell.length_b   1.000
_cell.length_c   1.000
_cell.angle_alpha   90.00
_cell.angle_beta   90.00
_cell.angle_gamma   90.00
#
_symmetry.space_group_name_H-M   'P 1'
#
loop_
_entity.id
_entity.type
_entity.pdbx_description
1 polymer ?
#
loop_
_entity_poly.entity_id
_entity_poly.type
_entity_poly.pdbx_seq_one_letter_code
_entity_poly.pdbx_strand_id
1 'polypeptide(L)' 'SMETGMLQADGSVRPEPTFEVRHVVDALIYMSSLPLDANVQFMTVMATEMPYIGRG' A
#
# COMPACT_ATOMS: atom_id res chain seq x y z
N SER A 1 -5.53 -12.43 14.37
CA SER A 1 -6.08 -11.12 13.94
C SER A 1 -4.98 -10.40 13.14
N MET A 2 -5.28 -9.45 12.26
CA MET A 2 -4.22 -8.60 11.67
C MET A 2 -3.37 -7.91 12.77
N GLU A 3 -3.91 -7.78 13.97
CA GLU A 3 -3.23 -7.30 15.18
C GLU A 3 -2.16 -8.26 15.72
N THR A 4 -2.25 -9.56 15.44
CA THR A 4 -1.26 -10.56 15.91
C THR A 4 0.01 -10.53 15.06
N GLY A 5 -0.08 -10.00 13.83
CA GLY A 5 1.05 -9.89 12.91
C GLY A 5 1.49 -11.17 12.23
N MET A 6 2.55 -11.07 11.43
CA MET A 6 3.15 -12.17 10.67
C MET A 6 4.66 -12.24 10.92
N LEU A 7 5.24 -13.43 10.71
CA LEU A 7 6.68 -13.66 10.80
C LEU A 7 7.42 -12.83 9.74
N GLN A 8 8.38 -12.04 10.18
CA GLN A 8 9.23 -11.19 9.36
C GLN A 8 10.55 -11.91 9.05
N ALA A 9 11.32 -11.40 8.09
CA ALA A 9 12.59 -12.00 7.67
C ALA A 9 13.64 -12.05 8.79
N ASP A 10 13.56 -11.14 9.77
CA ASP A 10 14.40 -11.11 10.97
C ASP A 10 13.94 -12.09 12.07
N GLY A 11 12.91 -12.91 11.80
CA GLY A 11 12.36 -13.89 12.73
C GLY A 11 11.40 -13.33 13.78
N SER A 12 11.14 -12.02 13.78
CA SER A 12 10.15 -11.40 14.67
C SER A 12 8.72 -11.56 14.14
N VAL A 13 7.72 -11.66 15.02
CA VAL A 13 6.30 -11.57 14.62
C VAL A 13 5.86 -10.14 14.87
N ARG A 14 5.46 -9.44 13.81
CA ARG A 14 5.00 -8.05 13.89
C ARG A 14 3.74 -7.84 13.06
N PRO A 15 2.79 -7.00 13.54
CA PRO A 15 1.70 -6.50 12.71
C PRO A 15 2.23 -5.92 11.40
N GLU A 16 1.61 -6.27 10.28
CA GLU A 16 1.93 -5.62 9.01
C GLU A 16 1.42 -4.17 9.08
N PRO A 17 2.24 -3.17 8.69
CA PRO A 17 1.78 -1.80 8.60
C PRO A 17 0.60 -1.68 7.64
N THR A 18 -0.46 -1.00 8.09
CA THR A 18 -1.65 -0.70 7.28
C THR A 18 -1.77 0.80 7.07
N PHE A 19 -2.74 1.21 6.26
CA PHE A 19 -3.07 2.61 6.03
C PHE A 19 -4.58 2.77 5.86
N GLU A 20 -5.06 4.00 6.02
CA GLU A 20 -6.48 4.33 5.89
C GLU A 20 -6.99 4.11 4.46
N VAL A 21 -8.16 3.48 4.31
CA VAL A 21 -8.77 3.19 3.00
C VAL A 21 -9.00 4.45 2.16
N ARG A 22 -9.13 5.61 2.82
CA ARG A 22 -9.25 6.92 2.16
C ARG A 22 -8.14 7.17 1.14
N HIS A 23 -6.91 6.71 1.37
CA HIS A 23 -5.81 6.89 0.43
C HIS A 23 -6.02 6.14 -0.88
N VAL A 24 -6.74 5.01 -0.86
CA VAL A 24 -7.14 4.30 -2.09
C VAL A 24 -8.20 5.11 -2.85
N VAL A 25 -9.15 5.71 -2.13
CA VAL A 25 -10.19 6.57 -2.72
C VAL A 25 -9.58 7.81 -3.37
N ASP A 26 -8.63 8.46 -2.70
CA ASP A 26 -7.92 9.63 -3.24
C ASP A 26 -7.16 9.27 -4.53
N ALA A 27 -6.52 8.08 -4.58
CA ALA A 27 -5.87 7.58 -5.79
C ALA A 27 -6.85 7.34 -6.95
N LEU A 28 -8.03 6.77 -6.66
CA LEU A 28 -9.08 6.58 -7.67
C LEU A 28 -9.60 7.91 -8.21
N ILE A 29 -9.84 8.90 -7.33
CA ILE A 29 -10.27 10.24 -7.72
C ILE A 29 -9.23 10.87 -8.64
N TYR A 30 -7.95 10.81 -8.27
CA TYR A 30 -6.85 11.29 -9.11
C TYR A 30 -6.87 10.65 -10.51
N MET A 31 -6.94 9.32 -10.59
CA MET A 31 -6.99 8.62 -11.89
C MET A 31 -8.21 9.02 -12.72
N SER A 32 -9.36 9.19 -12.09
CA SER A 32 -10.61 9.61 -12.75
C SER A 32 -10.60 11.07 -13.22
N SER A 33 -9.72 11.90 -12.67
CA SER A 33 -9.62 13.33 -12.99
C SER A 33 -8.77 13.64 -14.22
N LEU A 34 -8.10 12.64 -14.78
CA LEU A 34 -7.20 12.79 -15.93
C LEU A 34 -7.99 13.03 -17.22
N PRO A 35 -7.43 13.81 -18.18
CA PRO A 35 -8.01 13.93 -19.51
C PRO A 35 -7.95 12.58 -20.25
N LEU A 36 -8.81 12.38 -21.25
CA LEU A 36 -8.98 11.09 -21.94
C LEU A 36 -7.74 10.61 -22.71
N ASP A 37 -6.79 11.49 -22.98
CA ASP A 37 -5.50 11.19 -23.61
C ASP A 37 -4.39 10.82 -22.62
N ALA A 38 -4.68 10.86 -21.30
CA ALA A 38 -3.77 10.48 -20.25
C ALA A 38 -4.29 9.26 -19.47
N ASN A 39 -3.39 8.34 -19.12
CA ASN A 39 -3.74 7.11 -18.40
C ASN A 39 -2.67 6.76 -17.35
N VAL A 40 -3.12 6.39 -16.15
CA VAL A 40 -2.28 5.72 -15.16
C VAL A 40 -2.52 4.22 -15.31
N GLN A 41 -1.65 3.57 -16.07
CA GLN A 41 -1.82 2.14 -16.36
C GLN A 41 -1.61 1.25 -15.14
N PHE A 42 -0.67 1.64 -14.25
CA PHE A 42 -0.42 0.96 -12.98
C PHE A 42 -0.08 1.99 -11.91
N MET A 43 -0.61 1.78 -10.71
CA MET A 43 -0.28 2.53 -9.52
C MET A 43 -0.23 1.56 -8.33
N THR A 44 0.82 1.67 -7.53
CA THR A 44 0.95 0.94 -6.26
C THR A 44 0.85 1.92 -5.11
N VAL A 45 -0.14 1.74 -4.23
CA VAL A 45 -0.27 2.48 -2.97
C VAL A 45 0.09 1.53 -1.84
N MET A 46 0.95 1.98 -0.92
CA MET A 46 1.55 1.14 0.11
C MET A 46 1.69 1.91 1.42
N ALA A 47 1.53 1.23 2.57
CA ALA A 47 1.87 1.83 3.86
C ALA A 47 3.35 2.20 3.88
N THR A 48 3.70 3.38 4.40
CA THR A 48 5.06 3.93 4.37
C THR A 48 6.09 2.99 5.00
N GLU A 49 5.71 2.28 6.06
CA GLU A 49 6.59 1.36 6.79
C GLU A 49 6.52 -0.08 6.26
N MET A 50 5.74 -0.33 5.20
CA MET A 50 5.58 -1.69 4.68
C MET A 50 6.93 -2.20 4.15
N PRO A 51 7.43 -3.34 4.67
CA PRO A 51 8.79 -3.78 4.36
C PRO A 51 8.92 -4.39 2.95
N TYR A 52 7.87 -4.39 2.12
CA TYR A 52 7.78 -5.12 0.84
C TYR A 52 8.96 -4.84 -0.12
N ILE A 53 9.41 -3.58 -0.25
CA ILE A 53 10.55 -3.21 -1.11
C ILE A 53 11.91 -3.51 -0.45
N GLY A 54 11.94 -3.75 0.87
CA GLY A 54 13.14 -3.99 1.68
C GLY A 54 13.29 -5.41 2.24
N ARG A 55 12.43 -6.37 1.87
CA ARG A 55 12.51 -7.78 2.33
C ARG A 55 13.64 -8.59 1.67
N GLY A 56 14.76 -7.95 1.34
CA GLY A 56 15.95 -8.63 0.82
C GLY A 56 16.44 -9.70 1.77
#